data_AF-A0A7S2D337-F1
#
_entry.id   AF-A0A7S2D337-F1
#
_cell.length_a   1.000
_cell.length_b   1.000
_cell.length_c   1.000
_cell.angle_alpha   90.00
_cell.angle_beta   90.00
_cell.angle_gamma   90.00
#
_symmetry.space_group_name_H-M   'P 1'
#
loop_
_entity.id
_entity.type
_entity.pdbx_description
1 polymer ?
#
loop_
_entity_poly.entity_id
_entity_poly.type
_entity_poly.pdbx_seq_one_letter_code
_entity_poly.pdbx_strand_id
1 'polypeptide(L)'
;NPNSDGVSFSVSTSDPTEAYVLYPNTIHFTPENWNLPNPIKIAGVYDSEVDGDQVYNVTFNLILIPNIDTNYYNEYYAYAGATYELTNLDVNYNGSMQVIMEFANESLTYTTE
;
A
#
# COMPACT_ATOMS: atom_id res chain seq x y z
N ASN A 1 0.07 27.94 2.83
CA ASN A 1 1.21 27.63 1.96
C ASN A 1 0.73 26.45 1.12
N PRO A 2 0.56 26.55 -0.21
CA PRO A 2 0.02 25.44 -1.02
C PRO A 2 0.85 24.14 -0.88
N ASN A 3 2.05 24.22 -0.32
CA ASN A 3 2.96 23.09 -0.09
C ASN A 3 2.72 22.35 1.24
N SER A 4 1.72 22.73 2.06
CA SER A 4 1.37 21.99 3.30
C SER A 4 0.38 20.84 3.07
N ASP A 5 -0.28 20.82 1.91
CA ASP A 5 -1.48 20.00 1.75
C ASP A 5 -1.16 18.54 1.37
N GLY A 6 0.10 18.22 1.08
CA GLY A 6 0.58 16.85 0.96
C GLY A 6 0.26 16.13 -0.37
N VAL A 7 0.32 14.79 -0.35
CA VAL A 7 -0.18 13.89 -1.40
C VAL A 7 -0.94 12.73 -0.79
N SER A 8 -1.94 12.20 -1.51
CA SER A 8 -2.75 11.07 -1.06
C SER A 8 -2.68 9.91 -2.04
N PHE A 9 -2.55 8.70 -1.50
CA PHE A 9 -2.57 7.45 -2.25
C PHE A 9 -3.68 6.53 -1.74
N SER A 10 -4.42 5.88 -2.64
CA SER A 10 -5.28 4.75 -2.28
C SER A 10 -4.50 3.45 -2.42
N VAL A 11 -4.86 2.48 -1.58
CA VAL A 11 -4.27 1.14 -1.60
C VAL A 11 -5.30 0.15 -2.12
N SER A 12 -4.91 -0.68 -3.09
CA SER A 12 -5.77 -1.72 -3.66
C SER A 12 -5.03 -3.04 -3.84
N THR A 13 -5.75 -4.16 -3.71
CA THR A 13 -5.26 -5.49 -4.12
C THR A 13 -5.71 -5.77 -5.56
N SER A 14 -4.90 -6.49 -6.34
CA SER A 14 -5.28 -6.94 -7.68
C SER A 14 -6.30 -8.07 -7.65
N ASP A 15 -6.32 -8.82 -6.54
CA ASP A 15 -7.23 -9.93 -6.34
C ASP A 15 -7.89 -9.86 -4.96
N PRO A 16 -9.17 -9.43 -4.89
CA PRO A 16 -9.93 -9.41 -3.64
C PRO A 16 -10.37 -10.81 -3.18
N THR A 17 -10.24 -11.87 -3.99
CA THR A 17 -10.45 -13.23 -3.51
C THR A 17 -9.26 -13.75 -2.72
N GLU A 18 -8.09 -13.15 -2.89
CA GLU A 18 -6.85 -13.53 -2.18
C GLU A 18 -6.53 -12.64 -1.01
N ALA A 19 -6.79 -11.33 -1.14
CA ALA A 19 -6.47 -10.40 -0.08
C ALA A 19 -7.29 -9.12 -0.14
N TYR A 20 -7.50 -8.51 1.02
CA TYR A 20 -8.14 -7.21 1.15
C TYR A 20 -7.38 -6.31 2.11
N VAL A 21 -7.42 -5.01 1.81
CA VAL A 21 -6.86 -3.97 2.69
C VAL A 21 -7.74 -3.84 3.92
N LEU A 22 -7.19 -4.13 5.10
CA LEU A 22 -7.87 -3.96 6.38
C LEU A 22 -7.93 -2.48 6.77
N TYR A 23 -6.78 -1.80 6.80
CA TYR A 23 -6.66 -0.36 7.03
C TYR A 23 -5.21 0.15 6.89
N PRO A 24 -5.00 1.44 6.59
CA PRO A 24 -5.97 2.34 5.98
C PRO A 24 -6.12 2.05 4.48
N ASN A 25 -7.25 2.45 3.88
CA ASN A 25 -7.45 2.36 2.42
C ASN A 25 -6.83 3.55 1.66
N THR A 26 -6.45 4.60 2.39
CA THR A 26 -5.87 5.84 1.89
C THR A 26 -4.75 6.27 2.82
N ILE A 27 -3.63 6.70 2.26
CA ILE A 27 -2.47 7.21 2.99
C ILE A 27 -2.24 8.63 2.55
N HIS A 28 -1.98 9.51 3.51
CA HIS A 28 -1.78 10.93 3.28
C HIS A 28 -0.39 11.35 3.77
N PHE A 29 0.46 11.76 2.83
CA PHE A 29 1.80 12.25 3.12
C PHE A 29 1.85 13.76 3.10
N THR A 30 2.45 14.35 4.12
CA THR A 30 2.76 15.78 4.24
C THR A 30 4.27 15.94 4.42
N PRO A 31 4.81 17.16 4.26
CA PRO A 31 6.22 17.45 4.57
C PRO A 31 6.65 17.11 6.00
N GLU A 32 5.71 16.90 6.93
CA GLU A 32 5.98 16.54 8.32
C GLU A 32 6.01 15.03 8.56
N ASN A 33 5.41 14.21 7.68
CA ASN A 33 5.29 12.76 7.88
C ASN A 33 5.90 11.91 6.74
N TRP A 34 6.46 12.54 5.70
CA TRP A 34 7.01 11.85 4.53
C TRP A 34 8.11 10.82 4.86
N ASN A 35 8.85 11.04 5.95
CA ASN A 35 9.93 10.16 6.38
C ASN A 35 9.53 9.22 7.54
N LEU A 36 8.25 9.17 7.90
CA LEU A 36 7.74 8.27 8.93
C LEU A 36 7.19 7.00 8.27
N PRO A 37 7.45 5.80 8.84
CA PRO A 37 6.81 4.58 8.37
C PRO A 37 5.29 4.68 8.49
N ASN A 38 4.58 4.37 7.39
CA ASN A 38 3.12 4.34 7.36
C ASN A 38 2.66 2.89 7.15
N PRO A 39 2.20 2.19 8.21
CA PRO A 39 1.81 0.80 8.10
C PRO A 39 0.42 0.66 7.46
N ILE A 40 0.31 -0.30 6.55
CA ILE A 40 -0.94 -0.78 5.98
C ILE A 40 -1.12 -2.21 6.39
N LYS A 41 -2.29 -2.55 6.89
CA LYS A 41 -2.65 -3.91 7.23
C LYS A 41 -3.46 -4.50 6.09
N ILE A 42 -3.04 -5.66 5.61
CA ILE A 42 -3.67 -6.46 4.57
C ILE A 42 -3.99 -7.82 5.18
N ALA A 43 -5.19 -8.33 4.97
CA ALA A 43 -5.54 -9.69 5.34
C ALA A 43 -5.63 -10.55 4.10
N GLY A 44 -5.05 -11.74 4.19
CA GLY A 44 -5.38 -12.83 3.26
C GLY A 44 -6.83 -13.25 3.47
N VAL A 45 -7.48 -13.65 2.39
CA VAL A 45 -8.78 -14.29 2.44
C VAL A 45 -8.53 -15.77 2.61
N TYR A 46 -9.18 -16.35 3.62
CA TYR A 46 -9.25 -17.79 3.78
C TYR A 46 -10.15 -18.37 2.71
N ASP A 47 -9.59 -19.25 1.91
CA ASP A 47 -10.34 -20.23 1.15
C ASP A 47 -10.00 -21.64 1.66
N SER A 48 -10.94 -22.57 1.49
CA SER A 48 -10.82 -23.95 1.98
C SER A 48 -10.46 -24.96 0.89
N GLU A 49 -10.23 -24.47 -0.32
CA GLU A 49 -9.85 -25.23 -1.50
C GLU A 49 -8.32 -25.23 -1.59
N VAL A 50 -7.72 -26.42 -1.64
CA VAL A 50 -6.26 -26.53 -1.81
C VAL A 50 -5.97 -26.29 -3.29
N ASP A 51 -5.79 -25.03 -3.68
CA ASP A 51 -5.53 -24.61 -5.06
C ASP A 51 -4.12 -24.03 -5.29
N GLY A 52 -3.30 -24.01 -4.24
CA GLY A 52 -1.91 -23.57 -4.26
C GLY A 52 -1.74 -22.11 -3.86
N ASP A 53 -0.49 -21.72 -3.61
CA ASP A 53 -0.15 -20.34 -3.26
C ASP A 53 -0.57 -19.37 -4.37
N GLN A 54 -1.41 -18.39 -4.03
CA GLN A 54 -1.89 -17.40 -5.00
C GLN A 54 -1.10 -16.10 -4.88
N VAL A 55 -0.62 -15.61 -6.03
CA VAL A 55 0.11 -14.36 -6.13
C VAL A 55 -0.86 -13.22 -6.43
N TYR A 56 -0.77 -12.16 -5.64
CA TYR A 56 -1.52 -10.94 -5.86
C TYR A 56 -0.64 -9.72 -5.70
N ASN A 57 -1.12 -8.60 -6.23
CA ASN A 57 -0.40 -7.34 -6.23
C ASN A 57 -1.09 -6.33 -5.32
N VAL A 58 -0.31 -5.60 -4.54
CA VAL A 58 -0.76 -4.41 -3.80
C VAL A 58 -0.30 -3.19 -4.56
N THR A 59 -1.23 -2.33 -4.95
CA THR A 59 -0.94 -1.13 -5.75
C THR A 59 -1.29 0.15 -5.01
N PHE A 60 -0.41 1.14 -5.11
CA PHE A 60 -0.59 2.49 -4.58
C PHE A 60 -0.98 3.45 -5.68
N ASN A 61 -2.25 3.84 -5.71
CA ASN A 61 -2.78 4.71 -6.75
C ASN A 61 -2.82 6.15 -6.24
N LEU A 62 -2.24 7.07 -6.99
CA LEU A 62 -2.32 8.49 -6.66
C LEU A 62 -3.77 8.98 -6.76
N ILE A 63 -4.32 9.53 -5.68
CA ILE A 63 -5.69 10.07 -5.63
C ILE A 63 -5.75 11.51 -6.16
N LEU A 64 -4.61 12.22 -6.16
CA LEU A 64 -4.46 13.67 -6.38
C LEU A 64 -5.08 14.53 -5.25
N ILE A 65 -4.45 15.69 -5.03
CA ILE A 65 -4.92 16.76 -4.12
C ILE A 65 -5.25 17.99 -4.98
N PRO A 66 -6.30 18.76 -4.67
CA PRO A 66 -6.55 20.03 -5.35
C PRO A 66 -5.37 21.01 -5.17
N ASN A 67 -5.06 21.79 -6.21
CA ASN A 67 -4.06 22.88 -6.23
C ASN A 67 -2.56 22.47 -6.20
N ILE A 68 -2.17 21.46 -6.98
CA ILE A 68 -0.76 21.04 -7.07
C ILE A 68 0.08 21.99 -7.95
N ASP A 69 1.25 22.41 -7.45
CA ASP A 69 2.37 22.82 -8.32
C ASP A 69 3.09 21.54 -8.77
N THR A 70 2.87 21.15 -10.02
CA THR A 70 3.41 19.90 -10.60
C THR A 70 4.94 19.87 -10.65
N ASN A 71 5.64 20.98 -10.43
CA ASN A 71 7.11 21.01 -10.40
C ASN A 71 7.69 20.65 -9.03
N TYR A 72 6.91 20.72 -7.95
CA TYR A 72 7.39 20.49 -6.58
C TYR A 72 7.34 19.01 -6.16
N TYR A 73 6.46 18.21 -6.77
CA TYR A 73 6.14 16.84 -6.32
C TYR A 73 6.71 15.73 -7.23
N ASN A 74 7.73 16.01 -8.04
CA ASN A 74 8.30 15.03 -8.99
C ASN A 74 8.72 13.69 -8.32
N GLU A 75 9.18 13.72 -7.06
CA GLU A 75 9.53 12.49 -6.32
C GLU A 75 8.29 11.69 -5.88
N TYR A 76 7.17 12.33 -5.56
CA TYR A 76 5.94 11.63 -5.16
C TYR A 76 5.25 10.94 -6.34
N TYR A 77 5.36 11.51 -7.54
CA TYR A 77 4.83 10.90 -8.77
C TYR A 77 5.53 9.58 -9.14
N ALA A 78 6.77 9.37 -8.69
CA ALA A 78 7.47 8.10 -8.92
C ALA A 78 6.78 6.91 -8.23
N TYR A 79 6.02 7.16 -7.16
CA TYR A 79 5.30 6.12 -6.40
C TYR A 79 3.85 5.94 -6.86
N ALA A 80 3.36 6.81 -7.75
CA ALA A 80 2.04 6.67 -8.33
C ALA A 80 2.03 5.43 -9.24
N GLY A 81 1.24 4.43 -8.87
CA GLY A 81 1.19 3.14 -9.56
C GLY A 81 2.28 2.17 -9.13
N ALA A 82 2.97 2.41 -8.02
CA ALA A 82 3.86 1.42 -7.44
C ALA A 82 3.08 0.15 -7.06
N THR A 83 3.61 -1.00 -7.48
CA THR A 83 2.99 -2.31 -7.28
C THR A 83 3.95 -3.24 -6.58
N TYR A 84 3.44 -3.99 -5.60
CA TYR A 84 4.20 -4.95 -4.81
C TYR A 84 3.53 -6.32 -4.85
N GLU A 85 4.30 -7.32 -5.25
CA GLU A 85 3.85 -8.70 -5.34
C GLU A 85 3.89 -9.36 -3.95
N LEU A 86 2.78 -9.97 -3.55
CA LEU A 86 2.62 -10.72 -2.32
C LEU A 86 2.01 -12.08 -2.64
N THR A 87 2.16 -13.03 -1.72
CA THR A 87 1.62 -14.38 -1.86
C THR A 87 0.68 -14.68 -0.70
N ASN A 88 -0.57 -15.03 -1.03
CA ASN A 88 -1.47 -15.69 -0.09
C ASN A 88 -1.06 -17.16 -0.04
N LEU A 89 -0.51 -17.60 1.09
CA LEU A 89 -0.06 -18.99 1.23
C LEU A 89 -1.28 -19.90 1.37
N ASP A 90 -1.25 -21.02 0.66
CA ASP A 90 -2.24 -22.11 0.75
C ASP A 90 -2.09 -22.81 2.11
N VAL A 91 -2.61 -22.17 3.16
CA VAL A 91 -2.66 -22.69 4.52
C VAL A 91 -3.96 -22.31 5.19
N ASN A 92 -4.48 -23.24 6.00
CA ASN A 92 -5.81 -23.24 6.63
C ASN A 92 -6.09 -22.10 7.66
N TYR A 93 -5.41 -20.96 7.58
CA TYR A 93 -5.56 -19.84 8.51
C TYR A 93 -5.51 -18.48 7.78
N ASN A 94 -6.48 -17.63 8.09
CA ASN A 94 -6.48 -16.22 7.69
C ASN A 94 -5.18 -15.53 8.16
N GLY A 95 -4.28 -15.21 7.24
CA GLY A 95 -3.05 -14.46 7.53
C GLY A 95 -3.32 -12.95 7.59
N SER A 96 -2.69 -12.25 8.51
CA SER A 96 -2.58 -10.78 8.45
C SER A 96 -1.15 -10.40 8.10
N MET A 97 -0.97 -9.66 7.01
CA MET A 97 0.30 -9.05 6.64
C MET A 97 0.27 -7.57 6.93
N GLN A 98 1.30 -7.09 7.63
CA GLN A 98 1.56 -5.68 7.77
C GLN A 98 2.57 -5.28 6.70
N VAL A 99 2.14 -4.41 5.80
CA VAL A 99 2.95 -3.80 4.75
C VAL A 99 3.40 -2.44 5.26
N ILE A 100 4.69 -2.29 5.56
CA ILE A 100 5.26 -1.01 6.02
C ILE A 100 5.86 -0.30 4.81
N MET A 101 5.39 0.92 4.55
CA MET A 101 5.98 1.78 3.54
C MET A 101 6.87 2.86 4.17
N GLU A 102 8.10 2.95 3.69
CA GLU A 102 9.07 3.99 4.05
C GLU A 102 9.43 4.86 2.82
N PHE A 103 8.87 6.06 2.73
CA PHE A 103 9.04 6.95 1.56
C PHE A 103 10.37 7.72 1.53
N ALA A 104 11.23 7.51 2.52
CA ALA A 104 12.58 8.10 2.56
C ALA A 104 13.70 7.13 2.15
N ASN A 105 13.46 5.82 2.16
CA ASN A 105 14.48 4.79 1.95
C ASN A 105 14.05 3.67 0.98
N GLU A 106 12.92 3.83 0.29
CA GLU A 106 12.39 2.90 -0.72
C GLU A 106 12.18 1.45 -0.24
N SER A 107 12.26 1.17 1.07
CA SER A 107 12.10 -0.19 1.58
C SER A 107 10.66 -0.47 1.99
N LEU A 108 10.05 -1.43 1.31
CA LEU A 108 8.90 -2.13 1.83
C LEU A 108 9.33 -3.39 2.55
N THR A 109 9.01 -3.41 3.84
CA THR A 109 9.11 -4.63 4.64
C THR A 109 7.71 -5.11 4.94
N TYR A 110 7.44 -6.37 4.65
CA TYR A 110 6.23 -7.03 5.12
C TYR A 110 6.57 -7.89 6.35
N THR A 111 5.71 -7.82 7.35
CA THR A 111 5.77 -8.71 8.51
C THR A 111 4.43 -9.42 8.64
N THR A 112 4.48 -10.74 8.80
CA THR A 112 3.31 -11.54 9.17
C THR A 112 3.13 -11.45 10.69
N GLU A 113 1.95 -11.04 11.16
CA GLU A 113 1.55 -11.14 12.58
C GLU A 113 0.77 -12.44 12.84
#